data_AF-A0A7K9LD54-F1
#
_entry.id   AF-A0A7K9LD54-F1
#
_cell.length_a   1.000
_cell.length_b   1.000
_cell.length_c   1.000
_cell.angle_alpha   90.00
_cell.angle_beta   90.00
_cell.angle_gamma   90.00
#
_symmetry.space_group_name_H-M   'P 1'
#
loop_
_entity.id
_entity.type
_entity.pdbx_description
1 polymer ?
#
loop_
_entity_poly.entity_id
_entity_poly.type
_entity_poly.pdbx_seq_one_letter_code
_entity_poly.pdbx_strand_id
1 'polypeptide(L)'
;AEAERKLVGEATRRHRELLKEKRRRHQELFAEQKKRKLLPEAVLQELQDVSARPAVADDPPQAAADDPELEQGQAERQDQVEVQEKKGKRSKGARALHLSLTRTKGNYMAVCLKDHSVTGLHQQLAKDFLNAQLYGPHANRVQANEFFSLANKKDPVKKAAVQFVDKSWGQDKKEKAARFKKRWLA
;
A
#
# COMPACT_ATOMS: atom_id res chain seq x y z
N ALA A 1 -18.55 -19.74 40.50
CA ALA A 1 -17.09 -19.97 40.60
C ALA A 1 -16.59 -21.11 39.70
N GLU A 2 -16.89 -22.39 39.97
CA GLU A 2 -16.34 -23.51 39.15
C GLU A 2 -16.96 -23.65 37.76
N ALA A 3 -18.28 -23.43 37.64
CA ALA A 3 -18.97 -23.46 36.35
C ALA A 3 -18.47 -22.35 35.40
N GLU A 4 -18.22 -21.16 35.93
CA GLU A 4 -17.69 -20.02 35.15
C GLU A 4 -16.27 -20.30 34.65
N ARG A 5 -15.41 -20.93 35.47
CA ARG A 5 -14.07 -21.36 35.05
C ARG A 5 -14.13 -22.40 33.92
N LYS A 6 -15.08 -23.33 33.97
CA LYS A 6 -15.33 -24.31 32.90
C LYS A 6 -15.80 -23.62 31.61
N LEU A 7 -16.74 -22.69 31.69
CA LEU A 7 -17.23 -21.92 30.53
C LEU A 7 -16.13 -21.09 29.87
N VAL A 8 -15.28 -20.42 30.66
CA VAL A 8 -14.12 -19.67 30.13
C VAL A 8 -13.13 -20.62 29.45
N GLY A 9 -12.88 -21.80 30.04
CA GLY A 9 -12.05 -22.84 29.43
C GLY A 9 -12.63 -23.37 28.10
N GLU A 10 -13.94 -23.56 28.01
CA GLU A 10 -14.59 -23.96 26.77
C GLU A 10 -14.59 -22.85 25.71
N ALA A 11 -14.81 -21.59 26.10
CA ALA A 11 -14.75 -20.46 25.19
C ALA A 11 -13.36 -20.30 24.55
N THR A 12 -12.30 -20.48 25.33
CA THR A 12 -10.92 -20.42 24.80
C THR A 12 -10.60 -21.58 23.85
N ARG A 13 -11.13 -22.78 24.12
CA ARG A 13 -11.01 -23.94 23.20
C ARG A 13 -11.73 -23.69 21.89
N ARG A 14 -12.99 -23.26 21.94
CA ARG A 14 -13.78 -22.89 20.74
C ARG A 14 -13.10 -21.79 19.94
N HIS A 15 -12.55 -20.78 20.61
CA HIS A 15 -11.81 -19.71 19.95
C HIS A 15 -10.57 -20.24 19.20
N ARG A 16 -9.81 -21.15 19.82
CA ARG A 16 -8.65 -21.79 19.20
C ARG A 16 -9.05 -22.65 17.99
N GLU A 17 -10.18 -23.35 18.06
CA GLU A 17 -10.72 -24.14 16.95
C GLU A 17 -11.12 -23.26 15.76
N LEU A 18 -11.82 -22.15 16.01
CA LEU A 18 -12.19 -21.19 14.96
C LEU A 18 -10.95 -20.61 14.24
N LEU A 19 -9.87 -20.32 14.96
CA LEU A 19 -8.62 -19.85 14.35
C LEU A 19 -7.96 -20.92 13.47
N LYS A 20 -7.99 -22.19 13.89
CA LYS A 20 -7.49 -23.31 13.08
C LYS A 20 -8.35 -23.51 11.83
N GLU A 21 -9.67 -23.42 11.96
CA GLU A 21 -10.61 -23.54 10.84
C GLU A 21 -10.40 -22.42 9.82
N LYS A 22 -10.24 -21.17 10.27
CA LYS A 22 -9.89 -20.05 9.38
C LYS A 22 -8.59 -20.29 8.61
N ARG A 23 -7.56 -20.81 9.30
CA ARG A 23 -6.28 -21.16 8.66
C ARG A 23 -6.48 -22.25 7.60
N ARG A 24 -7.26 -23.29 7.90
CA ARG A 24 -7.58 -24.37 6.96
C ARG A 24 -8.32 -23.84 5.72
N ARG A 25 -9.37 -23.04 5.91
CA ARG A 25 -10.12 -22.41 4.80
C ARG A 25 -9.22 -21.56 3.91
N HIS A 26 -8.30 -20.78 4.48
CA HIS A 26 -7.32 -20.02 3.71
C HIS A 26 -6.40 -20.91 2.87
N GLN A 27 -5.94 -22.04 3.42
CA GLN A 27 -5.12 -23.00 2.69
C GLN A 27 -5.89 -23.66 1.55
N GLU A 28 -7.16 -24.04 1.80
CA GLU A 28 -8.05 -24.62 0.79
C GLU A 28 -8.30 -23.63 -0.35
N LEU A 29 -8.60 -22.36 -0.05
CA LEU A 29 -8.75 -21.32 -1.06
C LEU A 29 -7.47 -21.10 -1.88
N PHE A 30 -6.29 -21.14 -1.24
CA PHE A 30 -5.03 -21.01 -1.96
C PHE A 30 -4.79 -22.21 -2.89
N ALA A 31 -5.09 -23.42 -2.43
CA ALA A 31 -5.00 -24.63 -3.24
C ALA A 31 -5.99 -24.61 -4.41
N GLU A 32 -7.24 -24.21 -4.19
CA GLU A 32 -8.25 -24.05 -5.24
C GLU A 32 -7.85 -22.98 -6.26
N GLN A 33 -7.34 -21.83 -5.81
CA GLN A 33 -6.83 -20.80 -6.70
C GLN A 33 -5.62 -21.29 -7.51
N LYS A 34 -4.72 -22.05 -6.88
CA LYS A 34 -3.59 -22.67 -7.59
C LYS A 34 -4.07 -23.66 -8.65
N LYS A 35 -5.06 -24.50 -8.34
CA LYS A 35 -5.67 -25.42 -9.31
C LYS A 35 -6.37 -24.70 -10.45
N ARG A 36 -7.12 -23.63 -10.17
CA ARG A 36 -7.80 -22.82 -11.21
C ARG A 36 -6.84 -22.00 -12.07
N LYS A 37 -5.64 -21.69 -11.58
CA LYS A 37 -4.57 -21.01 -12.32
C LYS A 37 -3.71 -21.97 -13.15
N LEU A 38 -3.88 -23.28 -13.00
CA LEU A 38 -3.28 -24.25 -13.90
C LEU A 38 -4.06 -24.22 -15.22
N LEU A 39 -3.33 -24.28 -16.33
CA LEU A 39 -3.94 -24.41 -17.65
C LEU A 39 -4.75 -25.72 -17.70
N PRO A 40 -5.89 -25.74 -18.39
CA PRO A 40 -6.66 -26.97 -18.59
C PRO A 40 -5.74 -28.08 -19.08
N GLU A 41 -5.94 -29.29 -18.56
CA GLU A 41 -5.07 -30.43 -18.80
C GLU A 41 -4.92 -30.75 -20.30
N ALA A 42 -5.98 -30.52 -21.08
CA ALA A 42 -5.95 -30.62 -22.54
C ALA A 42 -4.86 -29.74 -23.20
N VAL A 43 -4.66 -28.51 -22.71
CA VAL A 43 -3.64 -27.58 -23.25
C VAL A 43 -2.23 -28.02 -22.83
N LEU A 44 -2.09 -28.58 -21.63
CA LEU A 44 -0.80 -29.12 -21.17
C LEU A 44 -0.41 -30.37 -21.97
N GLN A 45 -1.39 -31.21 -22.31
CA GLN A 45 -1.19 -32.40 -23.13
C GLN A 45 -0.81 -32.03 -24.56
N GLU A 46 -1.49 -31.05 -25.17
CA GLU A 46 -1.12 -30.54 -26.50
C GLU A 46 0.32 -29.99 -26.54
N LEU A 47 0.77 -29.29 -25.49
CA LEU A 47 2.15 -28.80 -25.43
C LEU A 47 3.18 -29.93 -25.27
N GLN A 48 2.84 -31.01 -24.59
CA GLN A 48 3.69 -32.21 -24.50
C GLN A 48 3.76 -32.93 -25.86
N ASP A 49 2.63 -33.07 -26.55
CA ASP A 49 2.56 -33.73 -27.86
C ASP A 49 3.30 -32.92 -28.95
N VAL A 50 3.23 -31.59 -28.90
CA VAL A 50 4.00 -30.70 -29.79
C VAL A 50 5.50 -30.79 -29.49
N SER A 51 5.90 -30.88 -28.22
CA SER A 51 7.30 -31.05 -27.84
C SER A 51 7.87 -32.44 -28.18
N ALA A 52 7.02 -33.46 -28.31
CA ALA A 52 7.42 -34.82 -28.66
C ALA A 52 7.58 -35.04 -30.19
N ARG A 53 7.23 -34.04 -31.02
CA ARG A 53 7.37 -34.13 -32.48
C ARG A 53 8.80 -33.76 -32.90
N PRO A 54 9.54 -34.65 -33.58
CA PRO A 54 10.93 -34.37 -33.95
C PRO A 54 11.00 -33.26 -35.01
N ALA A 55 11.86 -32.28 -34.77
CA ALA A 55 12.13 -31.17 -35.69
C ALA A 55 12.90 -31.70 -36.92
N VAL A 56 12.29 -31.62 -38.09
CA VAL A 56 12.98 -31.81 -39.37
C VAL A 56 13.64 -30.47 -39.74
N ALA A 57 14.96 -30.48 -39.82
CA ALA A 57 15.79 -29.39 -40.30
C ALA A 57 15.73 -29.30 -41.82
N ASP A 58 15.73 -28.10 -42.40
CA ASP A 58 16.23 -27.83 -43.75
C ASP A 58 16.64 -26.34 -43.89
N ASP A 59 17.86 -26.15 -44.39
CA ASP A 59 18.59 -24.89 -44.67
C ASP A 59 18.39 -24.42 -46.16
N PRO A 60 18.87 -23.22 -46.58
CA PRO A 60 18.43 -22.44 -47.77
C PRO A 60 19.36 -22.53 -49.00
N PRO A 61 19.09 -21.81 -50.13
CA PRO A 61 20.10 -21.55 -51.16
C PRO A 61 20.39 -20.06 -51.49
N GLN A 62 21.67 -19.82 -51.81
CA GLN A 62 22.35 -18.58 -52.28
C GLN A 62 22.37 -18.43 -53.82
N ALA A 63 22.62 -17.20 -54.33
CA ALA A 63 23.42 -16.83 -55.53
C ALA A 63 23.56 -15.27 -55.56
N ALA A 64 24.73 -14.60 -55.45
CA ALA A 64 25.89 -14.42 -56.38
C ALA A 64 25.46 -13.83 -57.75
N ALA A 65 26.03 -12.79 -58.38
CA ALA A 65 27.34 -12.10 -58.33
C ALA A 65 27.33 -10.80 -59.20
N ASP A 66 28.20 -9.81 -58.87
CA ASP A 66 29.13 -8.95 -59.66
C ASP A 66 28.64 -8.15 -60.93
N ASP A 67 29.10 -6.94 -61.36
CA ASP A 67 30.40 -6.21 -61.29
C ASP A 67 30.27 -4.74 -61.89
N PRO A 68 31.30 -3.90 -62.21
CA PRO A 68 31.60 -2.60 -61.54
C PRO A 68 31.88 -1.34 -62.44
N GLU A 69 32.47 -0.30 -61.81
CA GLU A 69 33.42 0.75 -62.33
C GLU A 69 32.91 2.11 -62.88
N LEU A 70 32.91 3.19 -62.06
CA LEU A 70 33.87 4.32 -61.89
C LEU A 70 34.03 5.31 -63.08
N GLU A 71 33.72 6.59 -62.84
CA GLU A 71 34.64 7.66 -63.23
C GLU A 71 34.57 8.87 -62.28
N GLN A 72 35.74 9.43 -62.01
CA GLN A 72 36.07 10.43 -61.00
C GLN A 72 35.90 11.86 -61.55
N GLY A 73 35.47 12.77 -60.67
CA GLY A 73 35.64 14.21 -60.83
C GLY A 73 35.79 14.84 -59.45
N GLN A 74 37.02 14.88 -58.94
CA GLN A 74 37.40 15.55 -57.69
C GLN A 74 37.72 17.03 -57.94
N ALA A 75 37.33 17.88 -56.98
CA ALA A 75 38.10 18.98 -56.37
C ALA A 75 37.10 19.99 -55.78
N GLU A 76 36.74 19.82 -54.50
CA GLU A 76 37.41 20.43 -53.34
C GLU A 76 36.99 21.88 -53.07
N ARG A 77 36.24 22.07 -51.98
CA ARG A 77 36.65 22.87 -50.81
C ARG A 77 35.73 22.62 -49.60
N GLN A 78 36.25 21.83 -48.65
CA GLN A 78 36.30 22.05 -47.18
C GLN A 78 34.94 22.20 -46.44
N ASP A 79 34.44 21.31 -45.56
CA ASP A 79 35.06 20.28 -44.69
C ASP A 79 36.03 20.92 -43.68
N GLN A 80 35.99 20.80 -42.34
CA GLN A 80 35.68 19.69 -41.42
C GLN A 80 35.47 20.23 -39.98
N VAL A 81 34.53 19.70 -39.18
CA VAL A 81 34.65 18.64 -38.11
C VAL A 81 35.20 19.14 -36.76
N GLU A 82 34.44 18.93 -35.68
CA GLU A 82 34.81 18.12 -34.50
C GLU A 82 33.62 18.09 -33.49
N VAL A 83 32.96 16.95 -33.28
CA VAL A 83 33.31 15.89 -32.30
C VAL A 83 33.06 16.34 -30.85
N GLN A 84 32.06 15.76 -30.16
CA GLN A 84 32.26 14.65 -29.21
C GLN A 84 31.00 14.34 -28.39
N GLU A 85 30.74 13.05 -28.22
CA GLU A 85 29.81 12.49 -27.25
C GLU A 85 30.09 12.97 -25.81
N LYS A 86 29.04 13.14 -24.98
CA LYS A 86 28.79 12.32 -23.78
C LYS A 86 27.69 12.89 -22.86
N LYS A 87 26.72 12.01 -22.59
CA LYS A 87 26.29 11.63 -21.22
C LYS A 87 25.45 12.62 -20.40
N GLY A 88 24.16 12.31 -20.29
CA GLY A 88 23.55 12.15 -18.97
C GLY A 88 22.27 12.94 -18.66
N LYS A 89 21.12 12.52 -19.19
CA LYS A 89 19.85 12.69 -18.46
C LYS A 89 19.46 11.37 -17.81
N ARG A 90 19.81 11.26 -16.53
CA ARG A 90 19.40 10.16 -15.64
C ARG A 90 17.89 10.25 -15.40
N SER A 91 17.09 9.56 -16.21
CA SER A 91 15.74 9.17 -15.82
C SER A 91 15.82 8.03 -14.80
N LYS A 92 15.99 8.37 -13.52
CA LYS A 92 15.59 7.47 -12.43
C LYS A 92 14.06 7.61 -12.33
N GLY A 93 13.22 6.60 -12.47
CA GLY A 93 13.42 5.17 -12.53
C GLY A 93 12.04 4.57 -12.27
N ALA A 94 11.08 4.78 -13.18
CA ALA A 94 9.88 3.96 -13.21
C ALA A 94 10.24 2.72 -14.04
N ARG A 95 10.92 1.76 -13.40
CA ARG A 95 10.93 0.38 -13.88
C ARG A 95 9.50 -0.16 -13.70
N ALA A 96 8.59 0.32 -14.55
CA ALA A 96 7.47 -0.46 -15.00
C ALA A 96 8.12 -1.63 -15.73
N LEU A 97 8.38 -2.69 -14.96
CA LEU A 97 8.84 -3.96 -15.49
C LEU A 97 7.88 -4.32 -16.62
N HIS A 98 8.45 -4.32 -17.81
CA HIS A 98 7.91 -4.86 -19.03
C HIS A 98 7.60 -6.33 -18.78
N LEU A 99 6.45 -6.60 -18.16
CA LEU A 99 5.76 -7.87 -18.32
C LEU A 99 4.74 -7.62 -19.41
N SER A 100 5.24 -7.68 -20.64
CA SER A 100 4.43 -7.85 -21.84
C SER A 100 3.65 -9.15 -21.71
N LEU A 101 2.55 -9.11 -20.96
CA LEU A 101 1.50 -10.11 -21.02
C LEU A 101 0.76 -9.83 -22.34
N THR A 102 1.23 -10.52 -23.36
CA THR A 102 0.56 -10.84 -24.62
C THR A 102 -0.92 -10.41 -24.69
N ARG A 103 -1.17 -9.31 -25.42
CA ARG A 103 -2.41 -8.97 -26.14
C ARG A 103 -3.73 -9.32 -25.43
N THR A 104 -4.03 -8.69 -24.30
CA THR A 104 -5.42 -8.51 -23.87
C THR A 104 -5.98 -7.24 -24.51
N LYS A 105 -6.84 -7.40 -25.52
CA LYS A 105 -7.59 -6.29 -26.12
C LYS A 105 -8.73 -5.92 -25.17
N GLY A 106 -8.47 -5.05 -24.19
CA GLY A 106 -9.52 -4.50 -23.33
C GLY A 106 -9.00 -3.78 -22.09
N ASN A 107 -9.34 -2.50 -21.96
CA ASN A 107 -9.18 -1.76 -20.72
C ASN A 107 -10.31 -2.16 -19.77
N TYR A 108 -9.99 -2.89 -18.70
CA TYR A 108 -10.97 -3.22 -17.67
C TYR A 108 -10.96 -2.14 -16.58
N MET A 109 -12.12 -1.52 -16.33
CA MET A 109 -12.34 -0.78 -15.08
C MET A 109 -13.03 -1.72 -14.09
N ALA A 110 -12.34 -2.02 -12.99
CA ALA A 110 -12.99 -2.59 -11.83
C ALA A 110 -13.82 -1.48 -11.15
N VAL A 111 -15.15 -1.54 -11.30
CA VAL A 111 -16.07 -0.67 -10.58
C VAL A 111 -16.46 -1.39 -9.30
N CYS A 112 -16.00 -0.88 -8.16
CA CYS A 112 -16.52 -1.32 -6.86
C CYS A 112 -17.99 -0.88 -6.78
N LEU A 113 -18.91 -1.85 -6.90
CA LEU A 113 -20.30 -1.71 -6.46
C LEU A 113 -20.26 -1.48 -4.96
N LYS A 114 -20.38 -0.22 -4.53
CA LYS A 114 -20.18 0.14 -3.14
C LYS A 114 -21.43 -0.27 -2.35
N ASP A 115 -21.23 -0.88 -1.19
CA ASP A 115 -22.16 -0.77 -0.06
C ASP A 115 -21.90 0.57 0.65
N HIS A 116 -22.01 1.66 -0.11
CA HIS A 116 -21.60 3.02 0.26
C HIS A 116 -22.18 3.43 1.63
N SER A 117 -23.42 3.02 1.91
CA SER A 117 -24.15 3.36 3.12
C SER A 117 -23.62 2.62 4.36
N VAL A 118 -23.44 1.30 4.27
CA VAL A 118 -23.00 0.47 5.41
C VAL A 118 -21.52 0.70 5.72
N THR A 119 -20.70 0.86 4.67
CA THR A 119 -19.28 1.21 4.82
C THR A 119 -19.10 2.65 5.33
N GLY A 120 -19.93 3.59 4.89
CA GLY A 120 -19.94 4.96 5.41
C GLY A 120 -20.33 5.04 6.88
N LEU A 121 -21.40 4.34 7.28
CA LEU A 121 -21.86 4.27 8.67
C LEU A 121 -20.79 3.65 9.58
N HIS A 122 -20.21 2.50 9.19
CA HIS A 122 -19.14 1.88 9.99
C HIS A 122 -17.91 2.77 10.10
N GLN A 123 -17.53 3.47 9.03
CA GLN A 123 -16.43 4.43 9.09
C GLN A 123 -16.74 5.61 10.03
N GLN A 124 -17.97 6.11 10.01
CA GLN A 124 -18.40 7.18 10.90
C GLN A 124 -18.37 6.71 12.35
N LEU A 125 -18.97 5.55 12.65
CA LEU A 125 -18.91 4.94 13.98
C LEU A 125 -17.47 4.72 14.46
N ALA A 126 -16.58 4.25 13.59
CA ALA A 126 -15.17 4.07 13.92
C ALA A 126 -14.48 5.41 14.22
N LYS A 127 -14.78 6.46 13.44
CA LYS A 127 -14.26 7.82 13.68
C LYS A 127 -14.77 8.38 15.01
N ASP A 128 -16.06 8.24 15.28
CA ASP A 128 -16.69 8.72 16.51
C ASP A 128 -16.12 7.98 17.73
N PHE A 129 -15.93 6.66 17.62
CA PHE A 129 -15.26 5.86 18.65
C PHE A 129 -13.84 6.37 18.94
N LEU A 130 -13.01 6.56 17.89
CA LEU A 130 -11.66 7.10 18.06
C LEU A 130 -11.67 8.50 18.65
N ASN A 131 -12.62 9.35 18.25
CA ASN A 131 -12.77 10.70 18.79
C ASN A 131 -13.14 10.69 20.26
N ALA A 132 -14.10 9.84 20.67
CA ALA A 132 -14.49 9.71 22.06
C ALA A 132 -13.33 9.21 22.94
N GLN A 133 -12.54 8.24 22.45
CA GLN A 133 -11.43 7.66 23.21
C GLN A 133 -10.19 8.56 23.26
N LEU A 134 -9.84 9.22 22.15
CA LEU A 134 -8.58 9.98 22.03
C LEU A 134 -8.73 11.48 22.21
N TYR A 135 -9.90 12.06 21.94
CA TYR A 135 -10.14 13.51 21.90
C TYR A 135 -11.39 13.92 22.72
N GLY A 136 -11.87 13.05 23.62
CA GLY A 136 -13.04 13.30 24.46
C GLY A 136 -12.80 14.33 25.60
N PRO A 137 -13.82 14.64 26.42
CA PRO A 137 -13.77 15.68 27.46
C PRO A 137 -12.69 15.50 28.54
N HIS A 138 -12.20 14.28 28.73
CA HIS A 138 -11.14 13.93 29.68
C HIS A 138 -9.83 13.53 28.98
N ALA A 139 -9.78 13.69 27.65
CA ALA A 139 -8.61 13.35 26.88
C ALA A 139 -7.61 14.50 26.91
N ASN A 140 -6.38 14.12 27.24
CA ASN A 140 -5.25 15.01 27.29
C ASN A 140 -4.69 15.40 25.91
N ARG A 141 -5.35 14.99 24.83
CA ARG A 141 -4.84 15.12 23.46
C ARG A 141 -5.77 16.02 22.66
N VAL A 142 -5.18 16.96 21.92
CA VAL A 142 -5.87 17.94 21.09
C VAL A 142 -5.97 17.43 19.66
N GLN A 143 -7.08 17.70 18.97
CA GLN A 143 -7.23 17.31 17.56
C GLN A 143 -6.21 18.05 16.68
N ALA A 144 -5.72 17.41 15.62
CA ALA A 144 -4.73 18.02 14.72
C ALA A 144 -5.20 19.38 14.16
N ASN A 145 -6.47 19.47 13.75
CA ASN A 145 -7.03 20.71 13.20
C ASN A 145 -7.07 21.85 14.23
N GLU A 146 -7.34 21.53 15.49
CA GLU A 146 -7.32 22.50 16.58
C GLU A 146 -5.89 22.92 16.93
N PHE A 147 -4.97 21.96 16.98
CA PHE A 147 -3.55 22.22 17.26
C PHE A 147 -2.91 23.10 16.18
N PHE A 148 -3.23 22.87 14.91
CA PHE A 148 -2.74 23.70 13.79
C PHE A 148 -3.64 24.88 13.43
N SER A 149 -4.69 25.15 14.23
CA SER A 149 -5.60 26.26 13.97
C SER A 149 -4.89 27.61 14.05
N LEU A 150 -5.36 28.59 13.28
CA LEU A 150 -4.85 29.95 13.35
C LEU A 150 -5.04 30.59 14.72
N ALA A 151 -6.11 30.21 15.44
CA ALA A 151 -6.33 30.62 16.82
C ALA A 151 -5.16 30.18 17.71
N ASN A 152 -4.86 28.88 17.73
CA ASN A 152 -3.73 28.35 18.51
C ASN A 152 -2.37 28.93 18.08
N LYS A 153 -2.22 29.24 16.79
CA LYS A 153 -1.00 29.86 16.25
C LYS A 153 -0.81 31.30 16.73
N LYS A 154 -1.89 32.06 16.84
CA LYS A 154 -1.89 33.47 17.27
C LYS A 154 -1.93 33.63 18.78
N ASP A 155 -2.35 32.60 19.51
CA ASP A 155 -2.40 32.61 20.97
C ASP A 155 -1.01 32.82 21.58
N PRO A 156 -0.88 33.70 22.60
CA PRO A 156 0.40 33.94 23.28
C PRO A 156 0.90 32.69 24.02
N VAL A 157 -0.02 31.83 24.48
CA VAL A 157 0.28 30.53 25.08
C VAL A 157 -0.23 29.43 24.16
N LYS A 158 0.68 28.78 23.44
CA LYS A 158 0.36 27.69 22.51
C LYS A 158 -0.21 26.49 23.26
N LYS A 159 -1.33 25.94 22.80
CA LYS A 159 -1.86 24.65 23.21
C LYS A 159 -0.92 23.54 22.74
N ALA A 160 -0.64 22.59 23.63
CA ALA A 160 0.18 21.42 23.33
C ALA A 160 -0.66 20.36 22.62
N ALA A 161 -0.01 19.55 21.77
CA ALA A 161 -0.67 18.44 21.08
C ALA A 161 -1.15 17.35 22.06
N VAL A 162 -0.36 17.11 23.11
CA VAL A 162 -0.68 16.22 24.24
C VAL A 162 -0.27 16.92 25.53
N GLN A 163 -1.15 16.91 26.52
CA GLN A 163 -0.91 17.41 27.87
C GLN A 163 -0.70 16.20 28.79
N PHE A 164 0.47 16.04 29.39
CA PHE A 164 0.71 14.86 30.24
C PHE A 164 0.02 14.96 31.60
N VAL A 165 -0.26 16.17 32.06
CA VAL A 165 -0.88 16.47 33.34
C VAL A 165 -1.84 17.63 33.15
N ASP A 166 -3.06 17.48 33.68
CA ASP A 166 -4.05 18.55 33.68
C ASP A 166 -3.52 19.75 34.46
N LYS A 167 -3.53 20.92 33.82
CA LYS A 167 -3.12 22.18 34.44
C LYS A 167 -3.98 22.54 35.66
N SER A 168 -5.18 21.95 35.77
CA SER A 168 -6.12 22.10 36.88
C SER A 168 -5.85 21.15 38.05
N TRP A 169 -4.98 20.14 37.92
CA TRP A 169 -4.75 19.08 38.93
C TRP A 169 -4.39 19.60 40.34
N GLY A 170 -3.86 20.82 40.43
CA GLY A 170 -3.50 21.46 41.70
C GLY A 170 -4.37 22.64 42.12
N GLN A 171 -5.38 23.03 41.34
CA GLN A 171 -6.15 24.26 41.59
C GLN A 171 -6.94 24.16 42.91
N ASP A 172 -7.66 23.07 43.14
CA ASP A 172 -8.42 22.87 44.39
C ASP A 172 -7.52 22.89 45.63
N LYS A 173 -6.32 22.29 45.54
CA LYS A 173 -5.36 22.29 46.65
C LYS A 173 -4.81 23.69 46.90
N LYS A 174 -4.50 24.44 45.83
CA LYS A 174 -4.08 25.85 45.93
C LYS A 174 -5.16 26.72 46.53
N GLU A 175 -6.42 26.54 46.11
CA GLU A 175 -7.54 27.31 46.62
C GLU A 175 -7.80 26.99 48.10
N LYS A 176 -7.80 25.70 48.48
CA LYS A 176 -7.89 25.29 49.89
C LYS A 176 -6.77 25.90 50.73
N ALA A 177 -5.53 25.90 50.24
CA ALA A 177 -4.39 26.52 50.92
C ALA A 177 -4.56 28.05 51.06
N ALA A 178 -5.04 28.72 50.01
CA ALA A 178 -5.31 30.16 50.04
C ALA A 178 -6.43 30.51 51.03
N ARG A 179 -7.53 29.74 51.06
CA ARG A 179 -8.62 29.87 52.03
C ARG A 179 -8.11 29.64 53.46
N PHE A 180 -7.26 28.64 53.67
CA PHE A 180 -6.65 28.37 54.97
C PHE A 180 -5.76 29.53 55.43
N LYS A 181 -4.87 30.05 54.55
CA LYS A 181 -4.02 31.21 54.86
C LYS A 181 -4.84 32.45 55.23
N LYS A 182 -5.96 32.71 54.55
CA LYS A 182 -6.87 33.83 54.89
C LYS A 182 -7.49 33.68 56.28
N ARG A 183 -7.87 32.47 56.70
CA ARG A 183 -8.43 32.21 58.04
C ARG A 183 -7.42 32.35 59.17
N TRP A 184 -6.12 32.30 58.87
CA TRP A 184 -5.06 32.34 59.87
C TRP A 184 -4.47 33.75 60.07
N LEU A 185 -4.74 34.66 59.13
CA LEU A 185 -4.35 36.07 59.19
C LEU A 185 -5.48 36.98 59.69
N ALA A 186 -6.65 36.42 59.99
CA ALA A 186 -7.76 37.08 60.66
C ALA A 186 -7.73 36.72 62.15
#